data_AF-A0A9R1UKA2-F1
#
_entry.id   AF-A0A9R1UKA2-F1
#
_cell.length_a   1.000
_cell.length_b   1.000
_cell.length_c   1.000
_cell.angle_alpha   90.00
_cell.angle_beta   90.00
_cell.angle_gamma   90.00
#
_symmetry.space_group_name_H-M   'P 1'
#
loop_
_entity.id
_entity.type
_entity.pdbx_description
1 polymer ?
#
loop_
_entity_poly.entity_id
_entity_poly.type
_entity_poly.pdbx_seq_one_letter_code
_entity_poly.pdbx_strand_id
1 'polypeptide(L)'
;MAASSSISTTSCRTKLVKCYCGDVCYVAVSRTPDNPGRKFWGCPNFKESSRCRLFNWMDECGNKSIQQEDELMGLMKIVVGLLLFNAIMLVIVVLKM
;
A
#
# COMPACT_ATOMS: atom_id res chain seq x y z
N MET A 1 -22.41 -12.95 -23.07
CA MET A 1 -21.80 -11.61 -22.98
C MET A 1 -20.90 -11.60 -21.76
N ALA A 2 -19.63 -11.21 -21.91
CA ALA A 2 -18.52 -11.56 -21.03
C ALA A 2 -18.65 -11.04 -19.59
N ALA A 3 -18.27 -11.87 -18.62
CA ALA A 3 -18.01 -11.47 -17.25
C ALA A 3 -16.80 -10.52 -17.24
N SER A 4 -17.01 -9.25 -16.90
CA SER A 4 -15.92 -8.29 -16.72
C SER A 4 -15.46 -8.34 -15.27
N SER A 5 -14.45 -9.16 -15.01
CA SER A 5 -13.64 -9.16 -13.80
C SER A 5 -13.02 -7.78 -13.61
N SER A 6 -13.65 -6.93 -12.80
CA SER A 6 -13.18 -5.57 -12.57
C SER A 6 -12.12 -5.58 -11.48
N ILE A 7 -10.86 -5.66 -11.91
CA ILE A 7 -9.65 -5.52 -11.11
C ILE A 7 -9.78 -4.31 -10.16
N SER A 8 -9.45 -4.52 -8.88
CA SER A 8 -9.55 -3.60 -7.74
C SER A 8 -9.22 -2.13 -8.02
N THR A 9 -10.20 -1.33 -8.47
CA THR A 9 -10.12 0.15 -8.48
C THR A 9 -10.52 0.78 -7.14
N THR A 10 -10.90 -0.02 -6.15
CA THR A 10 -11.48 0.47 -4.88
C THR A 10 -10.44 0.80 -3.81
N SER A 11 -9.21 0.30 -3.93
CA SER A 11 -8.19 0.39 -2.85
C SER A 11 -7.85 1.83 -2.44
N CYS A 12 -7.92 2.80 -3.35
CA CYS A 12 -7.57 4.19 -3.05
C CYS A 12 -8.69 4.99 -2.37
N ARG A 13 -9.96 4.56 -2.48
CA ARG A 13 -11.08 5.26 -1.81
C ARG A 13 -11.21 4.90 -0.34
N THR A 14 -10.70 3.74 0.07
CA THR A 14 -10.77 3.23 1.44
C THR A 14 -9.46 3.40 2.22
N LYS A 15 -8.39 3.91 1.59
CA LYS A 15 -7.10 4.10 2.25
C LYS A 15 -7.14 5.28 3.22
N LEU A 16 -6.96 4.98 4.51
CA LEU A 16 -6.74 5.98 5.55
C LEU A 16 -5.34 6.58 5.38
N VAL A 17 -5.24 7.83 4.92
CA VAL A 17 -3.97 8.54 4.74
C VAL A 17 -3.75 9.48 5.92
N LYS A 18 -2.58 9.37 6.57
CA LYS A 18 -2.17 10.28 7.64
C LYS A 18 -1.14 11.28 7.13
N CYS A 19 -1.20 12.52 7.61
CA CYS A 19 -0.24 13.56 7.29
C CYS A 19 1.00 13.47 8.19
N TYR A 20 1.99 14.35 7.98
CA TYR A 20 3.19 14.43 8.83
C TYR A 20 2.91 14.83 10.28
N CYS A 21 1.71 15.35 10.58
CA CYS A 21 1.25 15.62 11.94
C CYS A 21 0.70 14.36 12.64
N GLY A 22 0.46 13.27 11.91
CA GLY A 22 -0.20 12.05 12.40
C GLY A 22 -1.73 12.07 12.23
N ASP A 23 -2.31 13.21 11.86
CA ASP A 23 -3.75 13.37 11.64
C ASP A 23 -4.23 12.76 10.32
N VAL A 24 -5.50 12.38 10.28
CA VAL A 24 -6.14 11.85 9.08
C VAL A 24 -6.34 12.97 8.06
N CYS A 25 -5.91 12.73 6.82
CA CYS A 25 -6.04 13.66 5.72
C CYS A 25 -7.48 13.70 5.20
N TYR A 26 -7.95 14.89 4.82
CA TYR A 26 -9.21 15.03 4.11
C TYR A 26 -9.02 14.82 2.60
N VAL A 27 -10.11 14.53 1.90
CA VAL A 27 -10.14 14.46 0.43
C VAL A 27 -10.76 15.73 -0.12
N ALA A 28 -10.09 16.37 -1.07
CA ALA A 28 -10.64 17.51 -1.80
C ALA A 28 -10.53 17.33 -3.31
N VAL A 29 -11.33 18.12 -4.03
CA VAL A 29 -11.36 18.18 -5.49
C VAL A 29 -10.65 19.45 -5.92
N SER A 30 -9.65 19.31 -6.77
CA SER A 30 -8.92 20.42 -7.35
C SER A 30 -9.82 21.26 -8.26
N ARG A 31 -9.69 22.58 -8.11
CA ARG A 31 -10.40 23.60 -8.89
C ARG A 31 -9.46 24.44 -9.76
N THR A 32 -8.19 24.05 -9.83
CA THR A 32 -7.20 24.74 -10.67
C THR A 32 -7.47 24.45 -12.15
N PRO A 33 -7.27 25.43 -13.06
CA PRO A 33 -7.41 25.20 -14.50
C PRO A 33 -6.58 24.04 -15.04
N ASP A 34 -5.40 23.80 -14.46
CA ASP A 34 -4.48 22.75 -14.91
C ASP A 34 -4.87 21.34 -14.44
N ASN A 35 -5.68 21.24 -13.38
CA ASN A 35 -6.04 19.97 -12.75
C ASN A 35 -7.53 19.93 -12.35
N PRO A 36 -8.48 20.24 -13.25
CA PRO A 36 -9.88 20.38 -12.89
C PRO A 36 -10.48 19.03 -12.50
N GLY A 37 -11.17 18.97 -11.36
CA GLY A 37 -11.89 17.76 -10.94
C GLY A 37 -11.02 16.65 -10.34
N ARG A 38 -9.69 16.76 -10.40
CA ARG A 38 -8.75 15.77 -9.86
C ARG A 38 -8.76 15.78 -8.33
N LYS A 39 -8.78 14.61 -7.68
CA LYS A 39 -8.88 14.50 -6.21
C LYS A 39 -7.52 14.35 -5.55
N PHE A 40 -7.34 14.98 -4.40
CA PHE A 40 -6.11 14.91 -3.61
C PHE A 40 -6.40 14.74 -2.11
N TRP A 41 -5.42 14.21 -1.38
CA TRP A 41 -5.37 14.21 0.07
C TRP A 41 -4.65 15.45 0.60
N GLY A 42 -5.25 16.13 1.58
CA GLY A 42 -4.67 17.31 2.24
C GLY A 42 -4.68 17.20 3.76
N CYS A 43 -3.71 17.85 4.41
CA CYS A 43 -3.66 17.95 5.87
C CYS A 43 -4.74 18.91 6.40
N PRO A 44 -5.53 18.55 7.44
CA PRO A 44 -6.51 19.46 8.04
C PRO A 44 -5.88 20.75 8.59
N ASN A 45 -4.64 20.66 9.09
CA ASN A 45 -3.93 21.76 9.74
C ASN A 45 -3.10 22.61 8.74
N PHE A 46 -3.44 22.60 7.44
CA PHE A 46 -2.65 23.28 6.41
C PHE A 46 -2.55 24.80 6.61
N LYS A 47 -3.46 25.41 7.38
CA LYS A 47 -3.51 26.85 7.68
C LYS A 47 -2.74 27.24 8.94
N GLU A 48 -2.27 26.28 9.73
CA GLU A 48 -1.57 26.57 10.98
C GLU A 48 -0.15 27.09 10.72
N SER A 49 0.45 27.73 11.74
CA SER A 49 1.78 28.35 11.66
C SER A 49 2.88 27.36 11.24
N SER A 50 2.75 26.08 11.59
CA SER A 50 3.63 24.96 11.22
C SER A 50 3.30 24.29 9.88
N ARG A 51 2.45 24.92 9.04
CA ARG A 51 1.99 24.52 7.68
C ARG A 51 2.47 23.14 7.22
N CYS A 52 1.78 22.09 7.66
CA CYS A 52 1.97 20.75 7.11
C CYS A 52 1.59 20.76 5.62
N ARG A 53 2.56 20.53 4.74
CA ARG A 53 2.41 20.67 3.28
C ARG A 53 2.12 19.34 2.58
N LEU A 54 1.53 18.37 3.29
CA LEU A 54 1.18 17.10 2.67
C LEU A 54 0.12 17.33 1.58
N PHE A 55 0.46 16.88 0.37
CA PHE A 55 -0.37 16.91 -0.82
C PHE A 55 -0.04 15.69 -1.67
N ASN A 56 -1.01 14.81 -1.91
CA ASN A 56 -0.85 13.63 -2.76
C ASN A 56 -2.10 13.43 -3.62
N TRP A 57 -1.92 13.13 -4.90
CA TRP A 57 -3.03 12.83 -5.79
C TRP A 57 -3.59 11.43 -5.56
N MET A 58 -4.92 11.27 -5.65
CA MET A 58 -5.58 10.00 -5.35
C MET A 58 -5.35 8.90 -6.39
N ASP A 59 -5.14 9.28 -7.64
CA ASP A 59 -4.87 8.38 -8.76
C ASP A 59 -3.44 7.84 -8.76
N GLU A 60 -2.50 8.55 -8.13
CA GLU A 60 -1.12 8.09 -7.94
C GLU A 60 -1.02 6.95 -6.92
N CYS A 61 -2.05 6.70 -6.09
CA CYS A 61 -1.99 5.63 -5.10
C CYS A 61 -2.03 4.21 -5.72
N GLY A 62 -2.42 4.07 -6.99
CA GLY A 62 -2.29 2.81 -7.74
C GLY A 62 -0.84 2.39 -8.01
N ASN A 63 0.15 3.28 -7.82
CA ASN A 63 1.56 2.96 -8.03
C ASN A 63 2.34 2.61 -6.73
N LYS A 64 1.71 2.70 -5.55
CA LYS A 64 2.36 2.47 -4.23
C LYS A 64 1.78 1.30 -3.43
N SER A 65 0.94 0.46 -4.02
CA SER A 65 0.41 -0.74 -3.34
C SER A 65 1.43 -1.87 -3.20
N ILE A 66 2.66 -1.69 -3.70
CA ILE A 66 3.78 -2.64 -3.57
C ILE A 66 4.76 -2.07 -2.55
N GLN A 67 4.42 -2.07 -1.26
CA GLN A 67 5.40 -1.95 -0.15
C GLN A 67 4.86 -2.57 1.16
N GLN A 68 3.54 -2.58 1.39
CA GLN A 68 2.97 -3.08 2.65
C GLN A 68 2.88 -4.63 2.70
N GLU A 69 2.73 -5.29 1.55
CA GLU A 69 2.68 -6.76 1.46
C GLU A 69 4.07 -7.39 1.31
N ASP A 70 5.10 -6.60 0.94
CA ASP A 70 6.44 -7.12 0.64
C ASP A 70 7.23 -7.58 1.88
N GLU A 71 7.02 -6.94 3.04
CA GLU A 71 7.71 -7.32 4.28
C GLU A 71 7.25 -8.67 4.82
N LEU A 72 5.93 -8.93 4.79
CA LEU A 72 5.37 -10.20 5.23
C LEU A 72 5.74 -11.33 4.25
N MET A 73 5.81 -11.02 2.96
CA MET A 73 6.28 -11.94 1.91
C MET A 73 7.76 -12.31 2.07
N GLY A 74 8.60 -11.41 2.62
CA GLY A 74 9.99 -11.69 2.98
C GLY A 74 10.11 -12.74 4.10
N LEU A 75 9.35 -12.55 5.19
CA LEU A 75 9.34 -13.51 6.31
C LEU A 75 8.78 -14.87 5.89
N MET A 76 7.72 -14.91 5.07
CA MET A 76 7.16 -16.16 4.56
C MET A 76 8.17 -16.96 3.73
N LYS A 77 9.01 -16.30 2.92
CA LYS A 77 10.08 -16.97 2.17
C LYS A 77 11.13 -17.60 3.10
N ILE A 78 11.49 -16.94 4.20
CA ILE A 78 12.45 -17.47 5.18
C ILE A 78 11.86 -18.71 5.87
N VAL A 79 10.62 -18.64 6.33
CA VAL A 79 9.95 -19.77 7.02
C VAL A 79 9.84 -20.99 6.10
N VAL A 80 9.38 -20.79 4.85
CA VAL A 80 9.30 -21.88 3.86
C VAL A 80 10.69 -22.47 3.58
N GLY A 81 11.72 -21.64 3.45
CA GLY A 81 13.10 -22.11 3.28
C GLY A 81 13.59 -22.98 4.43
N LEU A 82 13.33 -22.58 5.68
CA LEU A 82 13.69 -23.38 6.86
C LEU A 82 12.93 -24.71 6.92
N LEU A 83 11.64 -24.72 6.60
CA LEU A 83 10.84 -25.95 6.57
C LEU A 83 11.33 -26.92 5.49
N LEU A 84 11.64 -26.42 4.30
CA LEU A 84 12.19 -27.23 3.22
C LEU A 84 13.57 -27.79 3.57
N PHE A 85 14.45 -26.97 4.15
CA PHE A 85 15.77 -27.43 4.59
C PHE A 85 15.68 -28.54 5.64
N ASN A 86 14.84 -28.36 6.66
CA ASN A 86 14.61 -29.40 7.66
C ASN A 86 14.02 -30.68 7.04
N ALA A 87 13.05 -30.55 6.12
CA ALA A 87 12.48 -31.70 5.42
C ALA A 87 13.53 -32.46 4.59
N ILE A 88 14.38 -31.75 3.84
CA ILE A 88 15.47 -32.34 3.06
C ILE A 88 16.47 -33.05 3.98
N MET A 89 16.86 -32.42 5.10
CA MET A 89 17.77 -33.03 6.07
C MET A 89 17.19 -34.30 6.67
N LEU A 90 15.91 -34.30 7.04
CA LEU A 90 15.22 -35.51 7.54
C LEU A 90 15.18 -36.62 6.48
N VAL A 91 14.88 -36.28 5.22
CA VAL A 91 14.89 -37.25 4.12
C VAL A 91 16.28 -37.84 3.92
N ILE A 92 17.35 -37.02 3.94
CA ILE A 92 18.72 -37.51 3.83
C ILE A 92 19.07 -38.44 5.00
N VAL A 93 18.70 -38.08 6.23
CA VAL A 93 18.96 -38.93 7.41
C VAL A 93 18.22 -40.27 7.28
N VAL A 94 16.96 -40.25 6.89
CA VAL A 94 16.14 -41.47 6.73
C VAL A 94 16.61 -42.34 5.56
N LEU A 95 17.07 -41.75 4.45
CA LEU A 95 17.58 -42.49 3.28
C LEU A 95 19.03 -42.98 3.46
N LYS A 96 19.77 -42.41 4.41
CA LYS A 96 21.16 -42.79 4.73
C LYS A 96 21.23 -43.83 5.87
N MET A 97 20.10 -44.14 6.50
CA MET A 97 19.90 -45.27 7.42
C MET A 97 19.49 -46.52 6.64
#